data_AF-A0A6A5W374-F1
#
_entry.id   AF-A0A6A5W374-F1
#
_cell.length_a   1.000
_cell.length_b   1.000
_cell.length_c   1.000
_cell.angle_alpha   90.00
_cell.angle_beta   90.00
_cell.angle_gamma   90.00
#
_symmetry.space_group_name_H-M   'P 1'
#
loop_
_entity.id
_entity.type
_entity.pdbx_description
1 polymer ?
#
loop_
_entity_poly.entity_id
_entity_poly.type
_entity_poly.pdbx_seq_one_letter_code
_entity_poly.pdbx_strand_id
1 'polypeptide(L)'
;MAPNLQESFWKRNGLGEEYRDVCLGAIGEVYPECRVQELEEQGYCSFTVQVSNSTRTLIEDNAPAEDYTISASQESLIVQVRPQAHTLDLEIGTAATKIYGSYAPKLRNLECKLPPQLRAVEMNRLHGVPLSRCNIQKFALDGESWDKHVTMIQSFASFIALSWSSSSSSPLVLRKIRADSPLDPDPTPTSHSISLTYCTGTVGVRIVPKLQKLAEMLPDTALRQRATDILLRIQKLDDIPVVLNHGDLIPSNILVDPHTWRITGVVDWAEAEWLPFGTCLYGLELLLGYMDMDTSSPSLPIFRYYDDAPRLRELFWERLGKERPEVRERMKQVRLARDIGVLLWYGFAWDEGRIDRVVNEKDDKVEVECLRKFLEVDTDPLSAV
;
A
#
# COMPACT_ATOMS: atom_id res chain seq x y z
N MET A 1 14.00 -2.00 -4.96
CA MET A 1 14.33 -3.30 -5.57
C MET A 1 13.69 -4.42 -4.77
N ALA A 2 12.76 -5.18 -5.33
CA ALA A 2 12.52 -6.55 -4.88
C ALA A 2 13.67 -7.40 -5.44
N PRO A 3 14.65 -7.82 -4.64
CA PRO A 3 15.89 -8.46 -5.14
C PRO A 3 15.66 -9.86 -5.74
N ASN A 4 14.40 -10.32 -5.84
CA ASN A 4 14.04 -11.72 -6.00
C ASN A 4 13.25 -12.05 -7.27
N LEU A 5 13.19 -11.16 -8.27
CA LEU A 5 12.64 -11.53 -9.58
C LEU A 5 13.68 -12.32 -10.38
N GLN A 6 13.92 -13.58 -10.00
CA GLN A 6 14.83 -14.49 -10.70
C GLN A 6 14.38 -14.80 -12.13
N GLU A 7 13.09 -14.64 -12.41
CA GLU A 7 12.47 -14.85 -13.72
C GLU A 7 11.84 -13.57 -14.23
N SER A 8 11.81 -13.36 -15.55
CA SER A 8 11.19 -12.19 -16.18
C SER A 8 9.66 -12.19 -16.02
N PHE A 9 9.03 -11.02 -16.22
CA PHE A 9 7.56 -10.92 -16.27
C PHE A 9 6.96 -11.91 -17.28
N TRP A 10 7.58 -12.05 -18.45
CA TRP A 10 7.11 -12.92 -19.52
C TRP A 10 7.13 -14.38 -19.10
N LYS A 11 8.27 -14.85 -18.58
CA LYS A 11 8.45 -16.24 -18.16
C LYS A 11 7.49 -16.63 -17.03
N ARG A 12 7.33 -15.76 -16.01
CA ARG A 12 6.38 -15.98 -14.89
C ARG A 12 4.94 -16.13 -15.35
N ASN A 13 4.59 -15.54 -16.50
CA ASN A 13 3.25 -15.59 -17.09
C ASN A 13 3.14 -16.61 -18.23
N GLY A 14 4.13 -17.50 -18.39
CA GLY A 14 4.13 -18.52 -19.44
C GLY A 14 4.26 -17.95 -20.86
N LEU A 15 4.86 -16.76 -21.01
CA LEU A 15 5.08 -16.07 -22.27
C LEU A 15 6.57 -16.08 -22.62
N GLY A 16 6.87 -16.10 -23.92
CA GLY A 16 8.24 -15.91 -24.42
C GLY A 16 8.68 -14.44 -24.36
N GLU A 17 9.99 -14.20 -24.35
CA GLU A 17 10.57 -12.85 -24.31
C GLU A 17 10.23 -12.02 -25.56
N GLU A 18 9.91 -12.67 -26.68
CA GLU A 18 9.48 -12.01 -27.92
C GLU A 18 8.23 -11.14 -27.75
N TYR A 19 7.40 -11.45 -26.74
CA TYR A 19 6.21 -10.65 -26.43
C TYR A 19 6.56 -9.26 -25.90
N ARG A 20 7.78 -9.06 -25.40
CA ARG A 20 8.29 -7.75 -24.97
C ARG A 20 8.23 -6.73 -26.10
N ASP A 21 8.87 -7.06 -27.22
CA ASP A 21 8.98 -6.14 -28.35
C ASP A 21 7.63 -5.97 -29.06
N VAL A 22 6.80 -7.03 -29.08
CA VAL A 22 5.40 -6.94 -29.55
C VAL A 22 4.60 -5.94 -28.73
N CYS A 23 4.69 -5.99 -27.40
CA CYS A 23 3.96 -5.08 -26.52
C CYS A 23 4.48 -3.64 -26.63
N LEU A 24 5.80 -3.44 -26.68
CA LEU A 24 6.39 -2.12 -26.89
C LEU A 24 5.98 -1.52 -28.24
N GLY A 25 6.00 -2.32 -29.31
CA GLY A 25 5.53 -1.92 -30.64
C GLY A 25 4.06 -1.55 -30.65
N ALA A 26 3.20 -2.36 -30.04
CA ALA A 26 1.76 -2.10 -29.95
C ALA A 26 1.45 -0.81 -29.17
N ILE A 27 2.20 -0.52 -28.11
CA ILE A 27 2.07 0.75 -27.37
C ILE A 27 2.59 1.92 -28.22
N GLY A 28 3.70 1.73 -28.94
CA GLY A 28 4.24 2.71 -29.88
C GLY A 28 3.27 3.09 -31.01
N GLU A 29 2.50 2.14 -31.53
CA GLU A 29 1.42 2.42 -32.51
C GLU A 29 0.36 3.37 -31.95
N VAL A 30 0.07 3.30 -30.65
CA VAL A 30 -0.90 4.18 -29.98
C VAL A 30 -0.31 5.57 -29.71
N TYR A 31 1.01 5.67 -29.51
CA TYR A 31 1.71 6.93 -29.26
C TYR A 31 2.85 7.18 -30.27
N PRO A 32 2.53 7.45 -31.56
CA PRO A 32 3.52 7.51 -32.63
C PRO A 32 4.56 8.63 -32.47
N GLU A 33 4.23 9.71 -31.74
CA GLU A 33 5.12 10.85 -31.50
C GLU A 33 5.84 10.78 -30.16
N CYS A 34 5.59 9.74 -29.35
CA CYS A 34 6.16 9.59 -28.02
C CYS A 34 7.30 8.58 -28.00
N ARG A 35 8.27 8.82 -27.11
CA ARG A 35 9.29 7.86 -26.73
C ARG A 35 8.67 6.89 -25.74
N VAL A 36 8.58 5.63 -26.15
CA VAL A 36 8.07 4.50 -25.37
C VAL A 36 9.26 3.70 -24.86
N GLN A 37 9.42 3.59 -23.55
CA GLN A 37 10.56 2.91 -22.92
C GLN A 37 10.13 2.07 -21.75
N GLU A 38 10.76 0.92 -21.57
CA GLU A 38 10.64 0.15 -20.35
C GLU A 38 11.19 0.96 -19.15
N LEU A 39 10.48 0.93 -18.02
CA LEU A 39 11.04 1.45 -16.77
C LEU A 39 12.14 0.52 -16.24
N GLU A 40 13.20 1.09 -15.69
CA GLU A 40 14.29 0.31 -15.08
C GLU A 40 13.80 -0.64 -13.97
N GLU A 41 12.80 -0.20 -13.20
CA GLU A 41 12.16 -1.04 -12.19
C GLU A 41 10.82 -1.58 -12.70
N GLN A 42 10.73 -2.90 -12.74
CA GLN A 42 9.55 -3.65 -13.15
C GLN A 42 8.78 -4.19 -11.94
N GLY A 43 7.46 -4.23 -12.05
CA GLY A 43 6.59 -4.83 -11.04
C GLY A 43 6.54 -6.36 -11.16
N TYR A 44 6.11 -7.04 -10.09
CA TYR A 44 5.88 -8.49 -10.12
C TYR A 44 4.70 -8.85 -11.04
N CYS A 45 3.61 -8.10 -10.96
CA CYS A 45 2.35 -8.40 -11.65
C CYS A 45 2.19 -7.72 -13.01
N SER A 46 3.13 -6.88 -13.43
CA SER A 46 3.00 -6.04 -14.62
C SER A 46 4.32 -5.73 -15.31
N PHE A 47 4.29 -5.70 -16.63
CA PHE A 47 5.31 -5.06 -17.45
C PHE A 47 4.99 -3.56 -17.60
N THR A 48 5.90 -2.70 -17.15
CA THR A 48 5.66 -1.26 -16.98
C THR A 48 6.53 -0.44 -17.94
N VAL A 49 5.87 0.45 -18.65
CA VAL A 49 6.43 1.25 -19.73
C VAL A 49 6.16 2.72 -19.45
N GLN A 50 7.16 3.57 -19.63
CA GLN A 50 7.02 5.03 -19.64
C GLN A 50 6.80 5.51 -21.07
N VAL A 51 5.80 6.38 -21.23
CA VAL A 51 5.52 7.12 -22.46
C VAL A 51 5.80 8.59 -22.18
N SER A 52 6.62 9.20 -23.02
CA SER A 52 7.07 10.59 -22.87
C SER A 52 7.19 11.27 -24.23
N ASN A 53 6.90 12.56 -24.31
CA ASN A 53 6.92 13.27 -25.58
C ASN A 53 8.34 13.36 -26.16
N SER A 54 8.53 12.99 -27.43
CA SER A 54 9.87 12.84 -28.03
C SER A 54 10.57 14.18 -28.33
N THR A 55 9.83 15.29 -28.41
CA THR A 55 10.31 16.54 -29.03
C THR A 55 11.38 17.30 -28.23
N ARG A 56 11.74 16.88 -27.00
CA ARG A 56 12.61 17.71 -26.15
C ARG A 56 13.83 17.03 -25.53
N THR A 57 14.06 15.73 -25.73
CA THR A 57 15.26 15.03 -25.20
C THR A 57 16.60 15.44 -25.84
N LEU A 58 16.62 16.47 -26.71
CA LEU A 58 17.83 16.97 -27.38
C LEU A 58 18.38 18.29 -26.80
N ILE A 59 17.83 18.83 -25.70
CA ILE A 59 18.30 20.10 -25.11
C ILE A 59 18.56 19.97 -23.60
N GLU A 60 19.28 18.94 -23.16
CA GLU A 60 19.80 18.90 -21.78
C GLU A 60 21.34 18.95 -21.66
N ASP A 61 22.08 18.96 -22.78
CA ASP A 61 23.55 18.93 -22.69
C ASP A 61 24.29 20.26 -22.87
N ASN A 62 23.67 21.39 -23.27
CA ASN A 62 24.42 22.65 -23.48
C ASN A 62 23.58 23.95 -23.47
N ALA A 63 23.05 24.41 -22.33
CA ALA A 63 22.65 25.82 -22.20
C ALA A 63 22.74 26.32 -20.74
N PRO A 64 23.26 27.54 -20.51
CA PRO A 64 23.45 28.09 -19.17
C PRO A 64 22.12 28.54 -18.55
N ALA A 65 22.05 28.42 -17.22
CA ALA A 65 20.90 28.74 -16.40
C ALA A 65 20.71 30.26 -16.29
N GLU A 66 19.65 30.79 -16.90
CA GLU A 66 18.96 32.02 -16.46
C GLU A 66 17.62 32.15 -17.22
N ASP A 67 16.55 32.36 -16.46
CA ASP A 67 15.17 32.65 -16.88
C ASP A 67 14.46 31.65 -17.82
N TYR A 68 13.89 30.59 -17.22
CA TYR A 68 12.69 29.96 -17.77
C TYR A 68 11.56 29.99 -16.75
N THR A 69 10.58 30.85 -17.01
CA THR A 69 9.20 30.73 -16.54
C THR A 69 8.69 29.31 -16.79
N ILE A 70 8.52 28.54 -15.72
CA ILE A 70 7.99 27.17 -15.72
C ILE A 70 6.50 27.26 -16.09
N SER A 71 6.19 27.07 -17.37
CA SER A 71 4.82 26.95 -17.87
C SER A 71 4.77 26.00 -19.07
N ALA A 72 4.84 24.70 -18.78
CA ALA A 72 4.31 23.61 -19.60
C ALA A 72 4.33 22.34 -18.73
N SER A 73 3.18 21.85 -18.30
CA SER A 73 3.06 20.59 -17.58
C SER A 73 3.59 19.44 -18.45
N GLN A 74 4.75 18.90 -18.07
CA GLN A 74 5.38 17.74 -18.69
C GLN A 74 4.51 16.50 -18.40
N GLU A 75 3.57 16.16 -19.29
CA GLU A 75 2.75 14.97 -19.14
C GLU A 75 3.54 13.73 -19.58
N SER A 76 4.16 13.05 -18.62
CA SER A 76 4.63 11.68 -18.79
C SER A 76 3.56 10.71 -18.30
N LEU A 77 3.33 9.66 -19.09
CA LEU A 77 2.38 8.61 -18.80
C LEU A 77 3.11 7.31 -18.48
N ILE A 78 2.47 6.47 -17.67
CA ILE A 78 2.87 5.10 -17.41
C ILE A 78 1.83 4.19 -18.04
N VAL A 79 2.29 3.16 -18.76
CA VAL A 79 1.46 2.09 -19.30
C VAL A 79 1.89 0.79 -18.64
N GLN A 80 0.96 0.09 -18.01
CA GLN A 80 1.17 -1.23 -17.44
C GLN A 80 0.47 -2.29 -18.28
N VAL A 81 1.24 -3.24 -18.80
CA VAL A 81 0.75 -4.46 -19.43
C VAL A 81 0.63 -5.54 -18.36
N ARG A 82 -0.57 -6.08 -18.21
CA ARG A 82 -0.93 -7.05 -17.16
C ARG A 82 -1.62 -8.26 -17.78
N PRO A 83 -1.39 -9.47 -17.27
CA PRO A 83 -2.20 -10.64 -17.60
C PRO A 83 -3.61 -10.48 -17.03
N GLN A 84 -4.57 -11.21 -17.59
CA GLN A 84 -5.97 -11.12 -17.15
C GLN A 84 -6.14 -11.37 -15.64
N ALA A 85 -5.37 -12.28 -15.05
CA ALA A 85 -5.41 -12.59 -13.61
C ALA A 85 -4.97 -11.43 -12.69
N HIS A 86 -4.20 -10.47 -13.21
CA HIS A 86 -3.68 -9.33 -12.46
C HIS A 86 -4.22 -7.99 -12.98
N THR A 87 -5.37 -8.01 -13.65
CA THR A 87 -6.03 -6.80 -14.16
C THR A 87 -6.34 -5.85 -13.01
N LEU A 88 -6.07 -4.56 -13.21
CA LEU A 88 -6.43 -3.52 -12.26
C LEU A 88 -7.94 -3.29 -12.26
N ASP A 89 -8.52 -3.17 -11.09
CA ASP A 89 -9.91 -2.75 -10.93
C ASP A 89 -10.00 -1.23 -11.17
N LEU A 90 -10.60 -0.84 -12.29
CA LEU A 90 -10.80 0.57 -12.64
C LEU A 90 -11.80 1.27 -11.73
N GLU A 91 -12.75 0.56 -11.12
CA GLU A 91 -13.66 1.15 -10.14
C GLU A 91 -12.87 1.54 -8.88
N ILE A 92 -11.93 0.70 -8.44
CA ILE A 92 -10.99 1.01 -7.35
C ILE A 92 -10.09 2.18 -7.73
N GLY A 93 -9.49 2.18 -8.93
CA GLY A 93 -8.66 3.30 -9.39
C GLY A 93 -9.42 4.63 -9.47
N THR A 94 -10.68 4.58 -9.90
CA THR A 94 -11.58 5.75 -9.93
C THR A 94 -11.91 6.23 -8.52
N ALA A 95 -12.21 5.31 -7.61
CA ALA A 95 -12.47 5.63 -6.21
C ALA A 95 -11.22 6.23 -5.53
N ALA A 96 -10.03 5.68 -5.79
CA ALA A 96 -8.76 6.19 -5.29
C ALA A 96 -8.51 7.63 -5.77
N THR A 97 -8.65 7.90 -7.07
CA THR A 97 -8.55 9.26 -7.62
C THR A 97 -9.57 10.21 -7.00
N LYS A 98 -10.82 9.76 -6.80
CA LYS A 98 -11.88 10.59 -6.23
C LYS A 98 -11.61 10.97 -4.78
N ILE A 99 -11.12 10.02 -3.97
CA ILE A 99 -10.90 10.19 -2.53
C ILE A 99 -9.59 10.91 -2.26
N TYR A 100 -8.52 10.48 -2.93
CA TYR A 100 -7.15 10.91 -2.68
C TYR A 100 -6.66 11.96 -3.68
N GLY A 101 -7.46 12.35 -4.67
CA GLY A 101 -7.12 13.43 -5.59
C GLY A 101 -5.81 13.18 -6.33
N SER A 102 -4.89 14.14 -6.26
CA SER A 102 -3.57 14.06 -6.90
C SER A 102 -2.61 13.05 -6.27
N TYR A 103 -2.95 12.47 -5.10
CA TYR A 103 -2.12 11.44 -4.48
C TYR A 103 -2.28 10.07 -5.14
N ALA A 104 -3.36 9.82 -5.89
CA ALA A 104 -3.57 8.57 -6.61
C ALA A 104 -3.46 8.80 -8.13
N PRO A 105 -2.98 7.81 -8.89
CA PRO A 105 -2.96 7.91 -10.34
C PRO A 105 -4.38 7.78 -10.89
N LYS A 106 -4.64 8.47 -12.00
CA LYS A 106 -5.84 8.31 -12.83
C LYS A 106 -5.61 7.13 -13.77
N LEU A 107 -6.47 6.12 -13.71
CA LEU A 107 -6.37 4.92 -14.54
C LEU A 107 -7.32 4.99 -15.73
N ARG A 108 -6.87 4.49 -16.88
CA ARG A 108 -7.69 4.30 -18.09
C ARG A 108 -7.27 3.02 -18.79
N ASN A 109 -8.23 2.23 -19.27
CA ASN A 109 -7.91 1.10 -20.16
C ASN A 109 -7.30 1.63 -21.46
N LEU A 110 -6.19 1.05 -21.88
CA LEU A 110 -5.55 1.38 -23.15
C LEU A 110 -5.89 0.32 -24.18
N GLU A 111 -6.67 0.72 -25.19
CA GLU A 111 -6.96 -0.12 -26.34
C GLU A 111 -5.71 -0.20 -27.23
N CYS A 112 -5.04 -1.35 -27.19
CA CYS A 112 -3.87 -1.65 -28.00
C CYS A 112 -3.93 -3.10 -28.49
N LYS A 113 -3.27 -3.37 -29.62
CA LYS A 113 -3.25 -4.70 -30.26
C LYS A 113 -2.29 -5.63 -29.51
N LEU A 114 -2.69 -6.01 -28.30
CA LEU A 114 -1.94 -6.94 -27.46
C LEU A 114 -2.38 -8.39 -27.68
N PRO A 115 -1.54 -9.36 -27.29
CA PRO A 115 -1.94 -10.75 -27.17
C PRO A 115 -3.24 -10.91 -26.36
N PRO A 116 -4.12 -11.86 -26.71
CA PRO A 116 -5.45 -12.00 -26.08
C PRO A 116 -5.44 -12.14 -24.56
N GLN A 117 -4.36 -12.68 -23.98
CA GLN A 117 -4.19 -12.88 -22.53
C GLN A 117 -3.70 -11.62 -21.78
N LEU A 118 -3.30 -10.56 -22.50
CA LEU A 118 -2.77 -9.33 -21.93
C LEU A 118 -3.75 -8.16 -22.08
N ARG A 119 -3.68 -7.23 -21.15
CA ARG A 119 -4.39 -5.95 -21.17
C ARG A 119 -3.41 -4.84 -20.81
N ALA A 120 -3.64 -3.64 -21.35
CA ALA A 120 -2.88 -2.46 -20.96
C ALA A 120 -3.77 -1.47 -20.21
N VAL A 121 -3.20 -0.89 -19.17
CA VAL A 121 -3.78 0.23 -18.43
C VAL A 121 -2.80 1.39 -18.51
N GLU A 122 -3.29 2.53 -18.97
CA GLU A 122 -2.59 3.79 -18.95
C GLU A 122 -2.89 4.52 -17.64
N MET A 123 -1.89 5.22 -17.11
CA MET A 123 -2.04 6.10 -15.96
C MET A 123 -1.09 7.30 -16.02
N ASN A 124 -1.47 8.42 -15.40
CA ASN A 124 -0.54 9.55 -15.28
C ASN A 124 0.62 9.21 -14.33
N ARG A 125 1.82 9.68 -14.66
CA ARG A 125 2.98 9.53 -13.78
C ARG A 125 2.83 10.47 -12.59
N LEU A 126 2.85 9.92 -11.38
CA LEU A 126 2.93 10.72 -10.17
C LEU A 126 4.36 11.23 -9.97
N HIS A 127 4.49 12.43 -9.39
CA HIS A 127 5.79 13.04 -9.09
C HIS A 127 6.35 12.53 -7.77
N GLY A 128 7.67 12.60 -7.62
CA GLY A 128 8.39 12.24 -6.41
C GLY A 128 9.30 11.02 -6.60
N VAL A 129 10.01 10.67 -5.53
CA VAL A 129 10.84 9.48 -5.44
C VAL A 129 10.20 8.50 -4.44
N PRO A 130 10.26 7.17 -4.67
CA PRO A 130 9.85 6.21 -3.67
C PRO A 130 10.60 6.45 -2.35
N LEU A 131 9.86 6.50 -1.25
CA LEU A 131 10.42 6.77 0.08
C LEU A 131 11.49 5.73 0.44
N SER A 132 11.34 4.47 0.03
CA SER A 132 12.36 3.43 0.22
C SER A 132 13.73 3.74 -0.40
N ARG A 133 13.82 4.71 -1.34
CA ARG A 133 15.08 5.18 -1.93
C ARG A 133 15.70 6.36 -1.17
N CYS A 134 14.95 6.97 -0.25
CA CYS A 134 15.52 7.94 0.68
C CYS A 134 16.37 7.17 1.70
N ASN A 135 17.54 7.70 2.06
CA ASN A 135 18.52 7.03 2.92
C ASN A 135 18.07 7.02 4.41
N ILE A 136 16.95 6.38 4.68
CA ILE A 136 16.19 6.37 5.95
C ILE A 136 16.95 5.71 7.11
N GLN A 137 17.92 4.84 6.81
CA GLN A 137 18.62 4.04 7.82
C GLN A 137 19.80 4.75 8.52
N LYS A 138 20.26 5.91 8.03
CA LYS A 138 21.47 6.58 8.54
C LYS A 138 21.21 7.80 9.41
N PHE A 139 19.98 8.05 9.82
CA PHE A 139 19.64 9.31 10.48
C PHE A 139 19.99 9.30 11.97
N ALA A 140 21.23 9.70 12.23
CA ALA A 140 21.65 10.19 13.53
C ALA A 140 21.32 11.68 13.66
N LEU A 141 20.40 12.02 14.58
CA LEU A 141 20.48 13.18 15.49
C LEU A 141 20.79 14.59 14.92
N ASP A 142 20.61 14.86 13.63
CA ASP A 142 20.65 16.23 13.10
C ASP A 142 19.25 16.83 12.88
N GLY A 143 19.15 18.16 13.02
CA GLY A 143 17.87 18.87 12.97
C GLY A 143 17.20 18.85 11.60
N GLU A 144 17.97 18.79 10.51
CA GLU A 144 17.42 18.72 9.14
C GLU A 144 16.68 17.40 8.91
N SER A 145 17.24 16.30 9.42
CA SER A 145 16.62 14.99 9.32
C SER A 145 15.33 14.92 10.12
N TRP A 146 15.30 15.52 11.32
CA TRP A 146 14.08 15.65 12.12
C TRP A 146 12.95 16.36 11.36
N ASP A 147 13.23 17.52 10.76
CA ASP A 147 12.21 18.30 10.05
C ASP A 147 11.62 17.55 8.84
N LYS A 148 12.43 16.75 8.14
CA LYS A 148 11.95 15.87 7.05
C LYS A 148 11.05 14.77 7.57
N HIS A 149 11.39 14.11 8.68
CA HIS A 149 10.53 13.10 9.29
C HIS A 149 9.20 13.69 9.79
N VAL A 150 9.25 14.86 10.44
CA VAL A 150 8.03 15.58 10.86
C VAL A 150 7.16 15.90 9.66
N THR A 151 7.73 16.43 8.59
CA THR A 151 7.01 16.76 7.35
C THR A 151 6.38 15.52 6.73
N MET A 152 7.14 14.42 6.63
CA MET A 152 6.66 13.14 6.12
C MET A 152 5.48 12.60 6.95
N ILE A 153 5.62 12.55 8.27
CA ILE A 153 4.61 11.98 9.18
C ILE A 153 3.34 12.84 9.20
N GLN A 154 3.47 14.17 9.20
CA GLN A 154 2.30 15.05 9.11
C GLN A 154 1.61 14.97 7.74
N SER A 155 2.39 14.81 6.67
CA SER A 155 1.87 14.58 5.32
C SER A 155 1.14 13.25 5.23
N PHE A 156 1.67 12.20 5.88
CA PHE A 156 1.05 10.88 5.98
C PHE A 156 -0.29 10.94 6.74
N ALA A 157 -0.33 11.61 7.89
CA ALA A 157 -1.57 11.85 8.63
C ALA A 157 -2.63 12.57 7.79
N SER A 158 -2.21 13.60 7.03
CA SER A 158 -3.10 14.36 6.15
C SER A 158 -3.62 13.50 5.00
N PHE A 159 -2.78 12.64 4.40
CA PHE A 159 -3.18 11.68 3.36
C PHE A 159 -4.22 10.68 3.90
N ILE A 160 -3.96 10.06 5.05
CA ILE A 160 -4.89 9.10 5.67
C ILE A 160 -6.24 9.77 5.96
N ALA A 161 -6.24 11.02 6.46
CA ALA A 161 -7.43 11.78 6.79
C ALA A 161 -8.40 12.00 5.60
N LEU A 162 -7.92 11.97 4.35
CA LEU A 162 -8.74 12.14 3.14
C LEU A 162 -9.81 11.05 3.03
N SER A 163 -9.47 9.81 3.39
CA SER A 163 -10.35 8.65 3.30
C SER A 163 -11.57 8.75 4.21
N TRP A 164 -11.44 9.40 5.37
CA TRP A 164 -12.50 9.53 6.37
C TRP A 164 -13.76 10.21 5.82
N SER A 165 -13.57 11.26 5.01
CA SER A 165 -14.65 12.08 4.43
C SER A 165 -15.48 11.35 3.37
N SER A 166 -15.00 10.22 2.85
CA SER A 166 -15.73 9.42 1.86
C SER A 166 -16.87 8.60 2.47
N SER A 167 -16.90 8.48 3.81
CA SER A 167 -17.90 7.73 4.57
C SER A 167 -19.32 8.27 4.44
N SER A 168 -19.49 9.56 4.10
CA SER A 168 -20.81 10.21 3.97
C SER A 168 -21.52 9.87 2.65
N SER A 169 -20.87 9.15 1.75
CA SER A 169 -21.40 8.79 0.44
C SER A 169 -21.15 7.31 0.21
N SER A 170 -21.87 6.43 0.91
CA SER A 170 -21.95 5.02 0.53
C SER A 170 -22.87 4.90 -0.68
N PRO A 171 -22.40 4.55 -1.89
CA PRO A 171 -23.27 3.86 -2.81
C PRO A 171 -23.42 2.43 -2.28
N LEU A 172 -24.65 1.94 -2.28
CA LEU A 172 -25.01 0.54 -2.23
C LEU A 172 -24.25 -0.23 -3.32
N VAL A 173 -22.97 -0.56 -3.11
CA VAL A 173 -22.27 -1.53 -3.96
C VAL A 173 -22.75 -2.90 -3.47
N LEU A 174 -23.90 -3.28 -4.02
CA LEU A 174 -24.39 -4.66 -4.03
C LEU A 174 -23.21 -5.58 -4.32
N ARG A 175 -22.95 -6.50 -3.39
CA ARG A 175 -21.97 -7.59 -3.50
C ARG A 175 -21.96 -8.15 -4.94
N LYS A 176 -20.98 -7.79 -5.75
CA LYS A 176 -20.63 -8.59 -6.94
C LYS A 176 -19.84 -9.79 -6.43
N ILE A 177 -20.59 -10.81 -6.00
CA ILE A 177 -20.06 -12.15 -5.76
C ILE A 177 -19.51 -12.64 -7.11
N ARG A 178 -18.19 -12.87 -7.19
CA ARG A 178 -17.59 -13.59 -8.33
C ARG A 178 -18.19 -14.99 -8.38
N ALA A 179 -18.54 -15.46 -9.57
CA ALA A 179 -19.32 -16.67 -9.82
C ALA A 179 -18.66 -17.99 -9.35
N ASP A 180 -17.43 -17.94 -8.81
CA ASP A 180 -16.57 -19.12 -8.64
C ASP A 180 -16.20 -19.42 -7.17
N SER A 181 -16.84 -18.75 -6.19
CA SER A 181 -16.65 -19.10 -4.77
C SER A 181 -17.68 -20.14 -4.32
N PRO A 182 -17.26 -21.33 -3.84
CA PRO A 182 -18.17 -22.32 -3.28
C PRO A 182 -18.95 -21.70 -2.12
N LEU A 183 -20.27 -21.83 -2.21
CA LEU A 183 -21.21 -21.48 -1.14
C LEU A 183 -20.87 -22.32 0.10
N ASP A 184 -20.50 -21.65 1.20
CA ASP A 184 -20.59 -22.27 2.52
C ASP A 184 -22.04 -22.12 3.01
N PRO A 185 -22.80 -23.21 3.22
CA PRO A 185 -24.20 -23.13 3.58
C PRO A 185 -24.36 -23.16 5.10
N ASP A 186 -24.03 -22.08 5.82
CA ASP A 186 -24.71 -21.74 7.09
C ASP A 186 -24.20 -20.40 7.68
N PRO A 187 -25.01 -19.32 7.72
CA PRO A 187 -24.73 -18.20 8.60
C PRO A 187 -25.34 -18.52 9.96
N THR A 188 -24.64 -19.28 10.79
CA THR A 188 -24.95 -19.23 12.23
C THR A 188 -24.74 -17.78 12.70
N PRO A 189 -25.69 -17.17 13.45
CA PRO A 189 -25.58 -15.78 13.88
C PRO A 189 -24.54 -15.69 15.00
N THR A 190 -23.27 -15.72 14.61
CA THR A 190 -22.16 -15.32 15.46
C THR A 190 -22.04 -13.81 15.38
N SER A 191 -21.73 -13.23 16.54
CA SER A 191 -21.33 -11.85 16.89
C SER A 191 -20.50 -11.05 15.87
N HIS A 192 -20.94 -10.87 14.63
CA HIS A 192 -20.24 -10.09 13.61
C HIS A 192 -20.54 -8.59 13.72
N SER A 193 -19.50 -7.76 13.59
CA SER A 193 -19.63 -6.30 13.44
C SER A 193 -20.44 -5.97 12.17
N ILE A 194 -21.45 -5.11 12.30
CA ILE A 194 -22.24 -4.54 11.20
C ILE A 194 -21.33 -3.82 10.20
N SER A 195 -20.32 -3.08 10.68
CA SER A 195 -19.38 -2.36 9.81
C SER A 195 -18.66 -3.31 8.84
N LEU A 196 -18.30 -4.51 9.29
CA LEU A 196 -17.63 -5.52 8.46
C LEU A 196 -18.50 -6.03 7.30
N THR A 197 -19.83 -5.90 7.37
CA THR A 197 -20.71 -6.30 6.26
C THR A 197 -20.56 -5.42 5.03
N TYR A 198 -20.02 -4.21 5.19
CA TYR A 198 -19.70 -3.26 4.12
C TYR A 198 -18.29 -3.42 3.58
N CYS A 199 -17.46 -4.28 4.18
CA CYS A 199 -16.12 -4.55 3.67
C CYS A 199 -16.20 -5.35 2.37
N THR A 200 -15.33 -5.04 1.42
CA THR A 200 -15.27 -5.69 0.11
C THR A 200 -13.91 -6.33 -0.13
N GLY A 201 -13.74 -7.02 -1.26
CA GLY A 201 -12.45 -7.57 -1.66
C GLY A 201 -12.12 -8.91 -1.01
N THR A 202 -10.89 -9.37 -1.22
CA THR A 202 -10.39 -10.68 -0.77
C THR A 202 -10.11 -10.67 0.73
N VAL A 203 -9.58 -9.57 1.25
CA VAL A 203 -9.25 -9.43 2.67
C VAL A 203 -10.51 -9.06 3.47
N GLY A 204 -11.26 -8.05 3.02
CA GLY A 204 -12.39 -7.49 3.75
C GLY A 204 -13.48 -8.51 4.10
N VAL A 205 -13.86 -9.37 3.14
CA VAL A 205 -14.90 -10.40 3.37
C VAL A 205 -14.42 -11.56 4.24
N ARG A 206 -13.11 -11.66 4.50
CA ARG A 206 -12.48 -12.75 5.26
C ARG A 206 -11.80 -12.29 6.54
N ILE A 207 -12.03 -11.05 7.01
CA ILE A 207 -11.39 -10.53 8.23
C ILE A 207 -11.60 -11.49 9.41
N VAL A 208 -12.84 -11.91 9.69
CA VAL A 208 -13.14 -12.77 10.85
C VAL A 208 -12.50 -14.16 10.73
N PRO A 209 -12.69 -14.92 9.63
CA PRO A 209 -12.00 -16.20 9.45
C PRO A 209 -10.47 -16.09 9.50
N LYS A 210 -9.89 -15.01 8.94
CA LYS A 210 -8.44 -14.79 8.99
C LYS A 210 -7.97 -14.56 10.42
N LEU A 211 -8.67 -13.74 11.21
CA LEU A 211 -8.33 -13.50 12.61
C LEU A 211 -8.46 -14.78 13.47
N GLN A 212 -9.48 -15.60 13.23
CA GLN A 212 -9.62 -16.91 13.88
C GLN A 212 -8.41 -17.81 13.58
N LYS A 213 -8.04 -17.91 12.30
CA LYS A 213 -6.88 -18.69 11.88
C LYS A 213 -5.57 -18.19 12.51
N LEU A 214 -5.40 -16.87 12.62
CA LEU A 214 -4.24 -16.27 13.28
C LEU A 214 -4.22 -16.54 14.79
N ALA A 215 -5.38 -16.45 15.46
CA ALA A 215 -5.52 -16.77 16.88
C ALA A 215 -5.13 -18.23 17.18
N GLU A 216 -5.34 -19.14 16.25
CA GLU A 216 -4.99 -20.56 16.40
C GLU A 216 -3.55 -20.87 16.01
N MET A 217 -3.03 -20.25 14.95
CA MET A 217 -1.84 -20.74 14.24
C MET A 217 -0.61 -19.84 14.32
N LEU A 218 -0.71 -18.60 14.85
CA LEU A 218 0.48 -17.74 14.99
C LEU A 218 1.56 -18.44 15.83
N PRO A 219 2.85 -18.22 15.52
CA PRO A 219 3.94 -19.07 16.03
C PRO A 219 4.10 -18.99 17.55
N ASP A 220 3.92 -17.81 18.15
CA ASP A 220 4.06 -17.63 19.58
C ASP A 220 2.71 -17.43 20.31
N THR A 221 2.70 -17.82 21.59
CA THR A 221 1.49 -17.80 22.42
C THR A 221 0.99 -16.38 22.67
N ALA A 222 1.88 -15.39 22.73
CA ALA A 222 1.52 -13.99 22.99
C ALA A 222 0.79 -13.38 21.78
N LEU A 223 1.27 -13.64 20.56
CA LEU A 223 0.65 -13.25 19.30
C LEU A 223 -0.71 -13.93 19.12
N ARG A 224 -0.81 -15.23 19.43
CA ARG A 224 -2.11 -15.95 19.43
C ARG A 224 -3.10 -15.32 20.42
N GLN A 225 -2.65 -14.99 21.63
CA GLN A 225 -3.49 -14.30 22.61
C GLN A 225 -3.91 -12.92 22.11
N ARG A 226 -3.00 -12.15 21.52
CA ARG A 226 -3.30 -10.82 20.97
C ARG A 226 -4.32 -10.90 19.84
N ALA A 227 -4.19 -11.86 18.92
CA ALA A 227 -5.17 -12.11 17.88
C ALA A 227 -6.54 -12.51 18.45
N THR A 228 -6.55 -13.36 19.50
CA THR A 228 -7.78 -13.73 20.23
C THR A 228 -8.45 -12.51 20.85
N ASP A 229 -7.69 -11.65 21.55
CA ASP A 229 -8.23 -10.45 22.21
C ASP A 229 -8.80 -9.45 21.19
N ILE A 230 -8.14 -9.30 20.05
CA ILE A 230 -8.60 -8.45 18.93
C ILE A 230 -9.89 -9.01 18.34
N LEU A 231 -9.95 -10.33 18.09
CA LEU A 231 -11.13 -11.01 17.59
C LEU A 231 -12.34 -10.83 18.53
N LEU A 232 -12.13 -10.94 19.85
CA LEU A 232 -13.19 -10.70 20.85
C LEU A 232 -13.69 -9.26 20.87
N ARG A 233 -12.86 -8.30 20.46
CA ARG A 233 -13.19 -6.87 20.44
C ARG A 233 -13.74 -6.38 19.11
N ILE A 234 -13.85 -7.25 18.10
CA ILE A 234 -14.14 -6.85 16.72
C ILE A 234 -15.46 -6.10 16.54
N GLN A 235 -16.46 -6.38 17.38
CA GLN A 235 -17.74 -5.66 17.40
C GLN A 235 -17.58 -4.16 17.68
N LYS A 236 -16.50 -3.74 18.35
CA LYS A 236 -16.21 -2.32 18.61
C LYS A 236 -15.95 -1.53 17.32
N LEU A 237 -15.78 -2.18 16.17
CA LEU A 237 -15.64 -1.52 14.87
C LEU A 237 -16.96 -1.05 14.28
N ASP A 238 -18.11 -1.33 14.88
CA ASP A 238 -19.40 -0.81 14.38
C ASP A 238 -19.44 0.72 14.35
N ASP A 239 -18.64 1.35 15.21
CA ASP A 239 -18.45 2.79 15.28
C ASP A 239 -17.24 3.27 14.46
N ILE A 240 -16.77 2.56 13.44
CA ILE A 240 -15.73 3.09 12.55
C ILE A 240 -16.17 3.00 11.08
N PRO A 241 -15.98 4.07 10.28
CA PRO A 241 -16.36 4.03 8.88
C PRO A 241 -15.52 3.01 8.11
N VAL A 242 -16.15 2.32 7.17
CA VAL A 242 -15.46 1.59 6.11
C VAL A 242 -15.04 2.58 5.03
N VAL A 243 -13.76 2.57 4.68
CA VAL A 243 -13.15 3.49 3.70
C VAL A 243 -12.24 2.71 2.75
N LEU A 244 -11.93 3.29 1.59
CA LEU A 244 -10.96 2.72 0.67
C LEU A 244 -9.55 2.82 1.28
N ASN A 245 -8.97 1.70 1.71
CA ASN A 245 -7.59 1.60 2.19
C ASN A 245 -6.67 1.17 1.04
N HIS A 246 -5.39 1.58 1.06
CA HIS A 246 -4.43 1.29 -0.03
C HIS A 246 -4.12 -0.21 -0.24
N GLY A 247 -4.20 -1.03 0.81
CA GLY A 247 -3.89 -2.45 0.74
C GLY A 247 -2.41 -2.78 0.96
N ASP A 248 -1.49 -2.08 0.29
CA ASP A 248 -0.03 -2.29 0.37
C ASP A 248 0.73 -0.97 0.67
N LEU A 249 0.55 -0.42 1.87
CA LEU A 249 1.04 0.92 2.21
C LEU A 249 2.45 0.90 2.81
N ILE A 250 3.41 0.42 2.00
CA ILE A 250 4.83 0.30 2.34
C ILE A 250 5.67 1.45 1.76
N PRO A 251 6.89 1.72 2.28
CA PRO A 251 7.72 2.83 1.82
C PRO A 251 8.06 2.85 0.32
N SER A 252 8.07 1.71 -0.37
CA SER A 252 8.28 1.70 -1.83
C SER A 252 7.10 2.22 -2.64
N ASN A 253 5.90 2.20 -2.06
CA ASN A 253 4.67 2.63 -2.73
C ASN A 253 4.31 4.09 -2.40
N ILE A 254 5.03 4.71 -1.46
CA ILE A 254 4.86 6.11 -1.08
C ILE A 254 5.89 6.96 -1.83
N LEU A 255 5.42 7.89 -2.65
CA LEU A 255 6.26 8.87 -3.33
C LEU A 255 6.36 10.14 -2.49
N VAL A 256 7.58 10.64 -2.34
CA VAL A 256 7.87 11.88 -1.61
C VAL A 256 8.67 12.87 -2.45
N ASP A 257 8.54 14.15 -2.11
CA ASP A 257 9.50 15.15 -2.54
C ASP A 257 10.88 14.87 -1.90
N PRO A 258 11.97 14.73 -2.68
CA PRO A 258 13.26 14.29 -2.14
C PRO A 258 13.91 15.29 -1.18
N HIS A 259 13.51 16.56 -1.23
CA HIS A 259 14.10 17.61 -0.39
C HIS A 259 13.36 17.77 0.93
N THR A 260 12.03 17.61 0.93
CA THR A 260 11.17 17.89 2.10
C THR A 260 10.55 16.64 2.71
N TRP A 261 10.55 15.52 1.98
CA TRP A 261 9.85 14.28 2.30
C TRP A 261 8.33 14.41 2.46
N ARG A 262 7.75 15.51 1.99
CA ARG A 262 6.31 15.62 1.86
C ARG A 262 5.83 14.56 0.87
N ILE A 263 4.76 13.85 1.22
CA ILE A 263 4.15 12.87 0.30
C ILE A 263 3.60 13.62 -0.91
N THR A 264 3.92 13.12 -2.09
CA THR A 264 3.47 13.66 -3.38
C THR A 264 2.55 12.69 -4.12
N GLY A 265 2.58 11.40 -3.76
CA GLY A 265 1.75 10.37 -4.38
C GLY A 265 1.87 9.02 -3.68
N VAL A 266 0.92 8.15 -3.95
CA VAL A 266 0.92 6.74 -3.55
C VAL A 266 0.57 5.91 -4.79
N VAL A 267 1.37 4.88 -5.06
CA VAL A 267 1.26 4.01 -6.24
C VAL A 267 0.92 2.58 -5.83
N ASP A 268 0.51 1.77 -6.80
CA ASP A 268 0.15 0.36 -6.62
C ASP A 268 -1.12 0.09 -5.79
N TRP A 269 -2.22 0.68 -6.25
CA TRP A 269 -3.57 0.51 -5.67
C TRP A 269 -4.22 -0.85 -6.00
N ALA A 270 -3.44 -1.85 -6.42
CA ALA A 270 -3.99 -3.15 -6.84
C ALA A 270 -4.64 -3.92 -5.69
N GLU A 271 -4.09 -3.77 -4.47
CA GLU A 271 -4.57 -4.43 -3.24
C GLU A 271 -5.58 -3.56 -2.47
N ALA A 272 -6.01 -2.42 -3.03
CA ALA A 272 -6.87 -1.49 -2.32
C ALA A 272 -8.28 -2.06 -2.13
N GLU A 273 -8.78 -1.96 -0.90
CA GLU A 273 -10.07 -2.53 -0.49
C GLU A 273 -10.83 -1.58 0.45
N TRP A 274 -12.16 -1.71 0.44
CA TRP A 274 -13.02 -1.04 1.41
C TRP A 274 -12.94 -1.80 2.73
N LEU A 275 -12.25 -1.20 3.71
CA LEU A 275 -11.93 -1.79 5.02
C LEU A 275 -12.17 -0.75 6.13
N PRO A 276 -12.27 -1.16 7.41
CA PRO A 276 -12.37 -0.21 8.53
C PRO A 276 -11.27 0.85 8.47
N PHE A 277 -11.61 2.11 8.74
CA PHE A 277 -10.61 3.17 8.77
C PHE A 277 -9.50 2.85 9.78
N GLY A 278 -8.25 2.91 9.32
CA GLY A 278 -7.09 2.58 10.13
C GLY A 278 -6.47 1.23 9.80
N THR A 279 -7.11 0.37 9.00
CA THR A 279 -6.53 -0.93 8.63
C THR A 279 -5.18 -0.83 7.90
N CYS A 280 -4.92 0.22 7.13
CA CYS A 280 -3.59 0.44 6.51
C CYS A 280 -2.54 1.09 7.44
N LEU A 281 -2.85 1.36 8.72
CA LEU A 281 -1.93 2.05 9.64
C LEU A 281 -0.78 1.19 10.16
N TYR A 282 -0.67 -0.08 9.76
CA TYR A 282 0.61 -0.79 9.86
C TYR A 282 1.73 -0.03 9.12
N GLY A 283 1.36 0.74 8.07
CA GLY A 283 2.29 1.59 7.34
C GLY A 283 2.92 2.68 8.20
N LEU A 284 2.22 3.18 9.24
CA LEU A 284 2.80 4.16 10.16
C LEU A 284 4.04 3.61 10.86
N GLU A 285 4.00 2.36 11.32
CA GLU A 285 5.14 1.76 12.03
C GLU A 285 6.35 1.59 11.12
N LEU A 286 6.13 1.29 9.83
CA LEU A 286 7.18 1.27 8.82
C LEU A 286 7.82 2.64 8.58
N LEU A 287 7.11 3.74 8.82
CA LEU A 287 7.66 5.09 8.72
C LEU A 287 8.43 5.54 9.97
N LEU A 288 8.27 4.80 11.07
CA LEU A 288 8.84 5.13 12.38
C LEU A 288 10.06 4.30 12.74
N GLY A 289 10.51 3.44 11.82
CA GLY A 289 11.68 2.59 12.03
C GLY A 289 12.19 1.98 10.74
N TYR A 290 13.06 1.00 10.89
CA TYR A 290 13.64 0.24 9.79
C TYR A 290 13.96 -1.18 10.22
N MET A 291 14.03 -2.08 9.24
CA MET A 291 14.51 -3.44 9.47
C MET A 291 16.03 -3.47 9.42
N ASP A 292 16.66 -3.81 10.54
CA ASP A 292 18.10 -4.01 10.66
C ASP A 292 18.44 -5.44 10.22
N MET A 293 18.93 -5.53 8.99
CA MET A 293 19.36 -6.77 8.36
C MET A 293 20.90 -6.85 8.43
N ASP A 294 21.48 -6.92 9.64
CA ASP A 294 22.92 -7.09 9.78
C ASP A 294 23.36 -8.40 9.10
N THR A 295 23.88 -8.27 7.87
CA THR A 295 24.34 -9.39 7.06
C THR A 295 25.65 -10.01 7.55
N SER A 296 26.30 -9.40 8.54
CA SER A 296 27.61 -9.83 9.05
C SER A 296 27.52 -10.81 10.23
N SER A 297 26.33 -11.00 10.79
CA SER A 297 26.05 -11.94 11.88
C SER A 297 24.84 -12.82 11.53
N PRO A 298 24.77 -14.10 11.95
CA PRO A 298 23.58 -14.94 11.81
C PRO A 298 22.40 -14.50 12.70
N SER A 299 22.39 -13.23 13.16
CA SER A 299 21.30 -12.66 13.93
C SER A 299 20.00 -12.66 13.13
N LEU A 300 18.90 -12.89 13.85
CA LEU A 300 17.56 -12.73 13.32
C LEU A 300 17.34 -11.28 12.84
N PRO A 301 16.47 -11.04 11.84
CA PRO A 301 16.08 -9.68 11.48
C PRO A 301 15.49 -8.97 12.71
N ILE A 302 15.87 -7.72 12.94
CA ILE A 302 15.38 -6.92 14.08
C ILE A 302 14.79 -5.63 13.54
N PHE A 303 13.52 -5.36 13.87
CA PHE A 303 12.93 -4.07 13.56
C PHE A 303 13.30 -3.05 14.65
N ARG A 304 13.90 -1.94 14.23
CA ARG A 304 14.31 -0.85 15.12
C ARG A 304 13.50 0.41 14.84
N TYR A 305 12.80 0.88 15.86
CA TYR A 305 12.24 2.23 15.83
C TYR A 305 13.36 3.27 15.94
N TYR A 306 13.15 4.44 15.33
CA TYR A 306 14.01 5.61 15.60
C TYR A 306 13.87 6.06 17.05
N ASP A 307 14.91 6.70 17.59
CA ASP A 307 14.90 7.24 18.95
C ASP A 307 13.70 8.18 19.18
N ASP A 308 13.36 9.01 18.19
CA ASP A 308 12.23 9.95 18.26
C ASP A 308 10.89 9.38 17.78
N ALA A 309 10.79 8.07 17.51
CA ALA A 309 9.55 7.44 17.06
C ALA A 309 8.34 7.72 17.96
N PRO A 310 8.46 7.77 19.31
CA PRO A 310 7.34 8.16 20.17
C PRO A 310 6.80 9.56 19.84
N ARG A 311 7.69 10.54 19.62
CA ARG A 311 7.29 11.92 19.31
C ARG A 311 6.70 12.04 17.91
N LEU A 312 7.27 11.35 16.92
CA LEU A 312 6.71 11.30 15.57
C LEU A 312 5.31 10.67 15.57
N ARG A 313 5.11 9.59 16.34
CA ARG A 313 3.80 8.96 16.51
C ARG A 313 2.78 9.90 17.15
N GLU A 314 3.18 10.68 18.15
CA GLU A 314 2.33 11.72 18.73
C GLU A 314 1.93 12.77 17.68
N LEU A 315 2.89 13.29 16.92
CA LEU A 315 2.64 14.27 15.85
C LEU A 315 1.69 13.72 14.77
N PHE A 316 1.81 12.43 14.43
CA PHE A 316 0.86 11.77 13.54
C PHE A 316 -0.57 11.84 14.07
N TRP A 317 -0.79 11.39 15.31
CA TRP A 317 -2.12 11.34 15.92
C TRP A 317 -2.69 12.74 16.18
N GLU A 318 -1.87 13.70 16.58
CA GLU A 318 -2.23 15.11 16.71
C GLU A 318 -2.70 15.68 15.38
N ARG A 319 -1.92 15.47 14.30
CA ARG A 319 -2.28 15.98 12.97
C ARG A 319 -3.55 15.32 12.46
N LEU A 320 -3.67 14.00 12.58
CA LEU A 320 -4.85 13.26 12.15
C LEU A 320 -6.12 13.74 12.89
N GLY A 321 -6.04 13.89 14.21
CA GLY A 321 -7.16 14.39 15.02
C GLY A 321 -7.50 15.86 14.75
N LYS A 322 -6.52 16.68 14.33
CA LYS A 322 -6.75 18.07 13.91
C LYS A 322 -7.47 18.15 12.56
N GLU A 323 -7.09 17.31 11.61
CA GLU A 323 -7.73 17.25 10.28
C GLU A 323 -9.14 16.65 10.35
N ARG A 324 -9.34 15.68 11.26
CA ARG A 324 -10.60 14.96 11.46
C ARG A 324 -10.88 14.78 12.96
N PRO A 325 -11.54 15.75 13.62
CA PRO A 325 -11.87 15.67 15.05
C PRO A 325 -12.66 14.41 15.43
N GLU A 326 -13.49 13.88 14.53
CA GLU A 326 -14.29 12.67 14.73
C GLU A 326 -13.42 11.41 14.92
N VAL A 327 -12.20 11.40 14.35
CA VAL A 327 -11.23 10.31 14.55
C VAL A 327 -10.75 10.30 16.00
N ARG A 328 -10.59 11.47 16.64
CA ARG A 328 -10.16 11.56 18.05
C ARG A 328 -11.17 10.93 18.99
N GLU A 329 -12.47 11.09 18.72
CA GLU A 329 -13.54 10.46 19.49
C GLU A 329 -13.56 8.93 19.34
N ARG A 330 -13.09 8.42 18.21
CA ARG A 330 -13.07 6.99 17.84
C ARG A 330 -11.67 6.39 17.90
N MET A 331 -10.74 7.03 18.62
CA MET A 331 -9.33 6.66 18.62
C MET A 331 -9.08 5.21 19.08
N LYS A 332 -9.87 4.71 20.05
CA LYS A 332 -9.76 3.32 20.53
C LYS A 332 -10.12 2.31 19.42
N GLN A 333 -11.10 2.63 18.58
CA GLN A 333 -11.54 1.82 17.43
C GLN A 333 -10.52 1.91 16.30
N VAL A 334 -9.96 3.09 16.04
CA VAL A 334 -8.93 3.30 15.00
C VAL A 334 -7.68 2.48 15.32
N ARG A 335 -7.24 2.47 16.59
CA ARG A 335 -6.12 1.63 17.04
C ARG A 335 -6.43 0.13 16.92
N LEU A 336 -7.66 -0.28 17.21
CA LEU A 336 -8.10 -1.66 16.99
C LEU A 336 -8.05 -2.03 15.49
N ALA A 337 -8.54 -1.17 14.60
CA ALA A 337 -8.49 -1.38 13.16
C ALA A 337 -7.04 -1.44 12.65
N ARG A 338 -6.15 -0.62 13.20
CA ARG A 338 -4.70 -0.67 12.95
C ARG A 338 -4.10 -2.01 13.33
N ASP A 339 -4.41 -2.54 14.52
CA ASP A 339 -3.89 -3.84 14.95
C ASP A 339 -4.43 -4.99 14.11
N ILE A 340 -5.70 -4.92 13.67
CA ILE A 340 -6.24 -5.84 12.67
C ILE A 340 -5.44 -5.75 11.38
N GLY A 341 -5.12 -4.54 10.93
CA GLY A 341 -4.22 -4.31 9.79
C GLY A 341 -2.87 -4.99 9.92
N VAL A 342 -2.20 -4.82 11.07
CA VAL A 342 -0.92 -5.46 11.38
C VAL A 342 -1.03 -6.99 11.31
N LEU A 343 -2.07 -7.56 11.92
CA LEU A 343 -2.32 -9.01 11.89
C LEU A 343 -2.60 -9.53 10.47
N LEU A 344 -3.42 -8.82 9.69
CA LEU A 344 -3.76 -9.25 8.33
C LEU A 344 -2.57 -9.14 7.38
N TRP A 345 -1.72 -8.13 7.56
CA TRP A 345 -0.56 -7.88 6.72
C TRP A 345 0.63 -8.80 7.04
N TYR A 346 1.02 -8.89 8.32
CA TYR A 346 2.20 -9.67 8.73
C TYR A 346 1.86 -11.06 9.28
N GLY A 347 0.60 -11.38 9.51
CA GLY A 347 0.18 -12.70 9.99
C GLY A 347 0.14 -13.77 8.91
N PHE A 348 0.17 -13.37 7.64
CA PHE A 348 0.13 -14.29 6.51
C PHE A 348 1.37 -14.10 5.64
N ALA A 349 1.97 -15.23 5.26
CA ALA A 349 3.10 -15.23 4.36
C ALA A 349 2.65 -14.93 2.92
N TRP A 350 3.54 -14.27 2.18
CA TRP A 350 3.34 -14.01 0.76
C TRP A 350 3.92 -15.18 -0.06
N ASP A 351 3.07 -16.15 -0.40
CA ASP A 351 3.45 -17.31 -1.21
C ASP A 351 3.03 -17.11 -2.67
N GLU A 352 3.74 -16.26 -3.40
CA GLU A 352 3.48 -15.97 -4.83
C GLU A 352 2.06 -15.43 -5.08
N GLY A 353 1.60 -14.53 -4.21
CA GLY A 353 0.27 -13.94 -4.27
C GLY A 353 -0.82 -14.71 -3.53
N ARG A 354 -0.51 -15.88 -2.93
CA ARG A 354 -1.42 -16.56 -2.00
C ARG A 354 -1.18 -16.09 -0.57
N ILE A 355 -2.16 -15.39 0.01
CA ILE A 355 -2.11 -14.83 1.36
C ILE A 355 -2.99 -15.68 2.30
N ASP A 356 -2.75 -16.99 2.32
CA ASP A 356 -3.57 -17.93 3.11
C ASP A 356 -2.75 -18.70 4.16
N ARG A 357 -1.43 -18.82 3.99
CA ARG A 357 -0.55 -19.50 4.94
C ARG A 357 -0.18 -18.56 6.08
N VAL A 358 -0.35 -19.00 7.33
CA VAL A 358 0.09 -18.23 8.50
C VAL A 358 1.62 -18.28 8.58
N VAL A 359 2.21 -17.16 8.97
CA VAL A 359 3.68 -17.01 9.10
C VAL A 359 4.29 -17.96 10.11
N ASN A 360 5.57 -18.30 9.91
CA ASN A 360 6.33 -19.18 10.79
C ASN A 360 7.75 -18.66 11.05
N GLU A 361 8.34 -19.08 12.19
CA GLU A 361 9.67 -18.62 12.68
C GLU A 361 10.84 -18.97 11.75
N LYS A 362 10.65 -19.95 10.86
CA LYS A 362 11.73 -20.45 10.01
C LYS A 362 11.82 -19.65 8.72
N ASP A 363 10.68 -19.51 8.04
CA ASP A 363 10.62 -18.98 6.69
C ASP A 363 10.24 -17.48 6.65
N ASP A 364 9.49 -16.99 7.64
CA ASP A 364 8.84 -15.66 7.64
C ASP A 364 9.34 -14.78 8.80
N LYS A 365 10.65 -14.78 9.04
CA LYS A 365 11.27 -14.15 10.22
C LYS A 365 11.03 -12.63 10.31
N VAL A 366 11.01 -11.94 9.16
CA VAL A 366 10.80 -10.50 9.07
C VAL A 366 9.38 -10.16 9.50
N GLU A 367 8.41 -10.91 9.00
CA GLU A 367 7.00 -10.75 9.29
C GLU A 367 6.70 -11.01 10.76
N VAL A 368 7.27 -12.09 11.31
CA VAL A 368 7.12 -12.43 12.73
C VAL A 368 7.74 -11.36 13.65
N GLU A 369 8.90 -10.81 13.30
CA GLU A 369 9.50 -9.69 14.05
C GLU A 369 8.62 -8.43 14.00
N CYS A 370 8.11 -8.08 12.82
CA CYS A 370 7.18 -6.96 12.67
C CYS A 370 5.89 -7.16 13.50
N LEU A 371 5.30 -8.35 13.50
CA LEU A 371 4.13 -8.65 14.35
C LEU A 371 4.40 -8.34 15.82
N ARG A 372 5.53 -8.82 16.35
CA ARG A 372 5.91 -8.59 17.76
C ARG A 372 6.06 -7.11 18.03
N LYS A 373 6.90 -6.43 17.26
CA LYS A 373 7.21 -5.01 17.47
C LYS A 373 6.01 -4.11 17.28
N PHE A 374 5.12 -4.42 16.34
CA PHE A 374 4.03 -3.52 16.00
C PHE A 374 2.85 -3.73 16.95
N LEU A 375 2.54 -4.96 17.36
CA LEU A 375 1.45 -5.24 18.31
C LEU A 375 1.82 -4.95 19.77
N GLU A 376 3.10 -4.80 20.09
CA GLU A 376 3.57 -4.28 21.39
C GLU A 376 3.28 -2.78 21.57
N VAL A 377 3.09 -2.03 20.48
CA VAL A 377 2.77 -0.60 20.54
C VAL A 377 1.42 -0.39 21.26
N ASP A 378 1.37 0.60 22.14
CA ASP A 378 0.19 0.97 22.94
C ASP A 378 -0.34 -0.14 23.87
N THR A 379 0.47 -1.14 24.21
CA THR A 379 0.15 -2.14 25.26
C THR A 379 0.18 -1.60 26.68
N ASP A 380 0.26 -0.27 26.86
CA ASP A 380 0.36 0.36 28.16
C ASP A 380 -0.84 -0.06 29.05
N PRO A 381 -0.61 -0.73 30.20
CA PRO A 381 -1.66 -1.19 31.11
C PRO A 381 -2.57 -0.06 31.62
N LEU A 382 -2.15 1.20 31.49
CA LEU A 382 -2.88 2.39 31.92
C LEU A 382 -3.95 2.87 30.93
N SER A 383 -4.05 2.28 29.74
CA SER A 383 -5.09 2.60 28.74
C SER A 383 -6.41 1.82 28.94
N ALA A 384 -6.45 0.92 29.93
CA ALA A 384 -7.57 0.03 30.23
C ALA A 384 -8.53 0.55 31.32
N VAL A 385 -8.46 1.83 31.69
CA VAL A 385 -9.43 2.47 32.61
C VAL A 385 -10.35 3.43 31.86
#